data_AF-A0AB37UCC6-F1
#
_entry.id   AF-A0AB37UCC6-F1
#
_cell.length_a   1.000
_cell.length_b   1.000
_cell.length_c   1.000
_cell.angle_alpha   90.00
_cell.angle_beta   90.00
_cell.angle_gamma   90.00
#
_symmetry.space_group_name_H-M   'P 1'
#
loop_
_entity.id
_entity.type
_entity.pdbx_description
1 polymer ?
#
loop_
_entity_poly.entity_id
_entity_poly.type
_entity_poly.pdbx_seq_one_letter_code
_entity_poly.pdbx_strand_id
1 'polypeptide(L)'
;MVEFTDHIGKPIHLLYYPPYHSKYNPIERCWGILEQHWNGAKLTDALTMLLWARSMTWKAMQPVVKLNLKTYEKGISLTKKAMRAVERRLERNPLLPKWDILIRPA
;
A
#
# COMPACT_ATOMS: atom_id res chain seq x y z
N MET A 1 -2.75 -8.56 7.28
CA MET A 1 -3.96 -7.74 7.53
C MET A 1 -4.75 -8.24 8.71
N VAL A 2 -5.22 -9.49 8.74
CA VAL A 2 -5.96 -10.05 9.90
C VAL A 2 -5.24 -9.84 11.24
N GLU A 3 -3.98 -10.28 11.34
CA GLU A 3 -3.15 -10.07 12.54
C GLU A 3 -2.97 -8.60 12.92
N PHE A 4 -2.88 -7.73 11.91
CA PHE A 4 -2.75 -6.29 12.13
C PHE A 4 -4.06 -5.69 12.68
N THR A 5 -5.22 -6.11 12.15
CA THR A 5 -6.54 -5.75 12.65
C THR A 5 -6.67 -6.11 14.14
N ASP A 6 -6.22 -7.30 14.52
CA ASP A 6 -6.22 -7.74 15.92
C ASP A 6 -5.31 -6.87 16.78
N HIS A 7 -4.08 -6.66 16.30
CA HIS A 7 -3.08 -5.88 17.02
C HIS A 7 -3.53 -4.44 17.32
N ILE A 8 -4.23 -3.79 16.39
CA ILE A 8 -4.74 -2.42 16.59
C ILE A 8 -6.11 -2.36 17.26
N GLY A 9 -6.80 -3.51 17.40
CA GLY A 9 -8.15 -3.59 17.97
C GLY A 9 -9.23 -2.82 17.21
N LYS A 10 -9.03 -2.55 15.92
CA LYS A 10 -9.95 -1.76 15.08
C LYS A 10 -10.33 -2.51 13.81
N PRO A 11 -11.60 -2.47 13.38
CA PRO A 11 -12.01 -3.06 12.12
C PRO A 11 -11.31 -2.36 10.95
N ILE A 12 -10.91 -3.15 9.96
CA ILE A 12 -10.30 -2.66 8.72
C ILE A 12 -11.21 -3.05 7.56
N HIS A 13 -11.63 -2.05 6.80
CA HIS A 13 -12.37 -2.23 5.56
C HIS A 13 -11.43 -2.03 4.37
N LEU A 14 -11.23 -3.09 3.61
CA LEU A 14 -10.42 -3.09 2.40
C LEU A 14 -11.34 -2.95 1.19
N LEU A 15 -11.23 -1.81 0.50
CA LEU A 15 -11.89 -1.57 -0.77
C LEU A 15 -10.84 -1.40 -1.87
N TYR A 16 -10.80 -2.34 -2.80
CA TYR A 16 -9.84 -2.37 -3.90
C TYR A 16 -10.48 -1.86 -5.20
N TYR A 17 -9.70 -1.11 -5.98
CA TYR A 17 -10.04 -0.83 -7.37
C TYR A 17 -9.88 -2.10 -8.21
N PRO A 18 -10.81 -2.40 -9.14
CA PRO A 18 -10.64 -3.50 -10.09
C PRO A 18 -9.41 -3.30 -10.99
N PRO A 19 -8.97 -4.35 -11.71
CA PRO A 19 -7.87 -4.24 -12.67
C PRO A 19 -8.12 -3.12 -13.67
N TYR A 20 -7.06 -2.44 -14.11
CA TYR A 20 -7.10 -1.33 -15.08
C TYR A 20 -7.82 -0.05 -14.59
N HIS A 21 -8.07 0.08 -13.28
CA HIS A 21 -8.72 1.25 -12.68
C HIS A 21 -7.78 2.11 -11.80
N SER A 22 -6.46 1.87 -11.86
CA SER A 22 -5.48 2.63 -11.06
C SER A 22 -5.58 4.15 -11.27
N LYS A 23 -5.95 4.62 -12.47
CA LYS A 23 -6.12 6.05 -12.78
C LYS A 23 -7.09 6.79 -11.83
N TYR A 24 -8.00 6.08 -11.18
CA TYR A 24 -8.95 6.66 -10.23
C TYR A 24 -8.39 6.74 -8.82
N ASN A 25 -7.30 6.02 -8.50
CA ASN A 25 -6.62 6.10 -7.23
C ASN A 25 -5.91 7.47 -7.13
N PRO A 26 -6.25 8.31 -6.13
CA PRO A 26 -5.65 9.64 -5.99
C PRO A 26 -4.13 9.63 -5.87
N ILE A 27 -3.53 8.52 -5.40
CA ILE A 27 -2.08 8.40 -5.26
C ILE A 27 -1.33 8.47 -6.60
N GLU A 28 -1.95 8.05 -7.70
CA GLU A 28 -1.32 8.10 -9.03
C GLU A 28 -0.97 9.54 -9.44
N ARG A 29 -1.75 10.54 -8.99
CA ARG A 29 -1.44 11.95 -9.24
C ARG A 29 -0.22 12.42 -8.45
N CYS A 30 -0.04 11.93 -7.23
CA CYS A 30 1.14 12.21 -6.42
C CYS A 30 2.39 11.61 -7.10
N TRP A 31 2.28 10.39 -7.62
CA TRP A 31 3.36 9.74 -8.38
C TRP A 31 3.72 10.50 -9.65
N GLY A 32 2.74 10.98 -10.41
CA GLY A 32 3.00 11.79 -11.60
C GLY A 32 3.76 13.10 -11.28
N ILE A 33 3.48 13.73 -10.14
CA ILE A 33 4.22 14.93 -9.73
C ILE A 33 5.64 14.59 -9.27
N LEU A 34 5.83 13.49 -8.52
CA LEU A 34 7.17 13.03 -8.18
C LEU A 34 7.98 12.73 -9.44
N GLU A 35 7.36 12.09 -10.44
CA GLU A 35 7.97 11.78 -11.73
C GLU A 35 8.42 13.05 -12.47
N GLN A 36 7.58 14.08 -12.51
CA GLN A 36 7.95 15.36 -13.10
C GLN A 36 9.01 16.10 -12.29
N HIS A 37 8.95 16.03 -10.96
CA HIS A 37 9.83 16.78 -10.05
C HIS A 37 11.31 16.40 -10.20
N TRP A 38 11.60 15.11 -10.34
CA TRP A 38 12.97 14.64 -10.56
C TRP A 38 13.29 14.39 -12.04
N ASN A 39 12.44 14.84 -12.96
CA ASN A 39 12.65 14.64 -14.39
C ASN A 39 13.97 15.34 -14.82
N GLY A 40 14.86 14.60 -15.47
CA GLY A 40 16.20 15.07 -15.83
C GLY A 40 17.23 15.02 -14.70
N ALA A 41 16.83 14.69 -13.45
CA ALA A 41 17.78 14.48 -12.37
C ALA A 41 18.43 13.08 -12.45
N LYS A 42 19.73 13.00 -12.16
CA LYS A 42 20.44 11.72 -12.08
C LYS A 42 20.30 11.13 -10.67
N LEU A 43 19.41 10.15 -10.52
CA LEU A 43 19.16 9.45 -9.25
C LEU A 43 20.18 8.33 -9.05
N THR A 44 21.39 8.68 -8.61
CA THR A 44 22.54 7.75 -8.54
C THR A 44 22.47 6.76 -7.38
N ASP A 45 21.78 7.11 -6.31
CA ASP A 45 21.77 6.35 -5.06
C ASP A 45 20.50 6.63 -4.25
N ALA A 46 20.27 5.80 -3.23
CA ALA A 46 19.07 5.87 -2.41
C ALA A 46 18.95 7.18 -1.61
N LEU A 47 20.08 7.77 -1.19
CA LEU A 47 20.06 9.05 -0.47
C LEU A 47 19.65 10.18 -1.41
N THR A 48 20.25 10.25 -2.60
CA THR A 48 19.88 11.23 -3.63
C THR A 48 18.38 11.11 -3.98
N MET A 49 17.89 9.90 -4.24
CA MET A 49 16.46 9.67 -4.49
C MET A 49 15.57 10.10 -3.32
N LEU A 50 15.98 9.80 -2.07
CA LEU A 50 15.26 10.21 -0.87
C LEU A 50 15.18 11.74 -0.74
N LEU A 51 16.28 12.44 -0.99
CA LEU A 51 16.32 13.91 -0.91
C LEU A 51 15.42 14.56 -1.97
N TRP A 52 15.40 14.04 -3.20
CA TRP A 52 14.46 14.48 -4.24
C TRP A 52 13.01 14.22 -3.86
N ALA A 53 12.71 13.02 -3.36
CA ALA A 53 11.37 12.67 -2.91
C ALA A 53 10.92 13.53 -1.73
N ARG A 54 11.83 14.00 -0.86
CA ARG A 54 11.50 14.90 0.26
C ARG A 54 11.33 16.37 -0.16
N SER A 55 11.99 16.79 -1.23
CA SER A 55 11.91 18.17 -1.72
C SER A 55 10.69 18.43 -2.61
N MET A 56 10.02 17.38 -3.09
CA MET A 56 8.78 17.54 -3.86
C MET A 56 7.68 18.20 -3.00
N THR A 57 6.71 18.81 -3.66
CA THR A 57 5.51 19.35 -3.01
C THR A 57 4.26 18.75 -3.64
N TRP A 58 3.35 18.23 -2.81
CA TRP A 58 2.05 17.73 -3.22
C TRP A 58 0.95 18.47 -2.44
N LYS A 59 0.05 19.16 -3.14
CA LYS A 59 -1.01 20.00 -2.53
C LYS A 59 -0.45 20.98 -1.47
N ALA A 60 0.63 21.69 -1.82
CA ALA A 60 1.35 22.61 -0.93
C ALA A 60 1.96 21.97 0.33
N MET A 61 2.03 20.63 0.42
CA MET A 61 2.66 19.90 1.53
C MET A 61 3.90 19.15 1.06
N GLN A 62 4.94 19.17 1.89
CA GLN A 62 6.10 18.32 1.70
C GLN A 62 5.82 16.91 2.28
N PRO A 63 6.21 15.85 1.57
CA PRO A 63 6.00 14.49 2.03
C PRO A 63 6.97 14.12 3.15
N VAL A 64 6.50 13.25 4.05
CA VAL A 64 7.36 12.57 5.02
C VAL A 64 7.86 11.27 4.40
N VAL A 65 9.14 11.21 4.06
CA VAL A 65 9.75 10.04 3.41
C VAL A 65 10.76 9.40 4.36
N LYS A 66 10.64 8.08 4.55
CA LYS A 66 11.57 7.27 5.36
C LYS A 66 12.12 6.13 4.52
N LEU A 67 13.44 5.98 4.52
CA LEU A 67 14.09 4.83 3.92
C LEU A 67 14.02 3.64 4.87
N ASN A 68 13.48 2.51 4.41
CA ASN A 68 13.50 1.26 5.14
C ASN A 68 14.58 0.34 4.55
N LEU A 69 15.61 0.03 5.34
CA LEU A 69 16.73 -0.83 4.96
C LEU A 69 16.47 -2.32 5.26
N LYS A 70 15.31 -2.67 5.84
CA LYS A 70 14.97 -4.06 6.13
C LYS A 70 14.89 -4.85 4.82
N THR A 71 15.60 -5.97 4.77
CA THR A 71 15.45 -6.94 3.69
C THR A 71 14.15 -7.70 3.89
N TYR A 72 13.29 -7.67 2.87
CA TYR A 72 12.07 -8.47 2.84
C TYR A 72 12.37 -9.79 2.13
N GLU A 73 12.32 -10.89 2.88
CA GLU A 73 12.48 -12.23 2.31
C GLU A 73 11.39 -12.50 1.27
N LYS A 74 11.81 -12.95 0.09
CA LYS A 74 10.91 -13.30 -1.02
C LYS A 74 10.60 -14.79 -0.98
N GLY A 75 9.43 -15.18 -1.46
CA GLY A 75 9.03 -16.59 -1.55
C GLY A 75 8.35 -17.16 -0.30
N ILE A 76 8.15 -16.34 0.75
CA ILE A 76 7.32 -16.73 1.88
C ILE A 76 5.85 -16.73 1.45
N SER A 77 5.25 -17.92 1.39
CA SER A 77 3.82 -18.09 1.13
C SER A 77 3.18 -18.89 2.26
N LEU A 78 1.97 -18.51 2.65
CA LEU A 78 1.19 -19.30 3.60
C LEU A 78 0.80 -20.64 2.96
N THR A 79 0.87 -21.71 3.74
CA THR A 79 0.30 -22.99 3.33
C THR A 79 -1.20 -22.85 3.11
N LYS A 80 -1.77 -23.69 2.24
CA LYS A 80 -3.23 -23.70 2.00
C LYS A 80 -4.03 -23.90 3.30
N LYS A 81 -3.51 -24.70 4.23
CA LYS A 81 -4.13 -24.94 5.55
C LYS A 81 -4.16 -23.65 6.39
N ALA A 82 -3.04 -22.93 6.46
CA ALA A 82 -2.96 -21.66 7.18
C ALA A 82 -3.87 -20.60 6.55
N MET A 83 -3.88 -20.50 5.21
CA MET A 83 -4.69 -19.50 4.50
C MET A 83 -6.20 -19.70 4.71
N ARG A 84 -6.68 -20.94 4.87
CA ARG A 84 -8.10 -21.20 5.22
C ARG A 84 -8.53 -20.56 6.53
N ALA A 85 -7.64 -20.49 7.53
CA ALA A 85 -7.94 -19.82 8.79
C ALA A 85 -8.09 -18.30 8.60
N VAL A 86 -7.26 -17.71 7.73
CA VAL A 86 -7.35 -16.30 7.35
C VAL A 86 -8.63 -16.00 6.57
N GLU A 87 -8.95 -16.79 5.54
CA GLU A 87 -10.15 -16.59 4.70
C GLU A 87 -11.46 -16.63 5.50
N ARG A 88 -11.55 -17.46 6.55
CA ARG A 88 -12.74 -17.49 7.43
C ARG A 88 -13.01 -16.18 8.15
N ARG A 89 -11.99 -15.31 8.28
CA ARG A 89 -12.10 -14.00 8.93
C ARG A 89 -12.34 -12.85 7.96
N LEU A 90 -12.40 -13.13 6.65
CA LEU A 90 -12.64 -12.13 5.62
C LEU A 90 -14.15 -12.06 5.33
N GLU A 91 -14.84 -11.06 5.89
CA GLU A 91 -16.24 -10.78 5.58
C GLU A 91 -16.30 -10.14 4.19
N ARG A 92 -16.72 -10.90 3.18
CA ARG A 92 -16.79 -10.44 1.78
C ARG A 92 -18.16 -9.88 1.46
N ASN A 93 -18.21 -8.73 0.81
CA ASN A 93 -19.47 -8.15 0.32
C ASN A 93 -20.12 -9.08 -0.73
N PRO A 94 -21.44 -9.37 -0.65
CA PRO A 94 -22.13 -10.23 -1.63
C PRO A 94 -22.04 -9.74 -3.09
N LEU A 95 -22.03 -8.42 -3.30
CA LEU A 95 -22.01 -7.81 -4.64
C LEU A 95 -20.58 -7.73 -5.19
N LEU A 96 -19.59 -7.48 -4.33
CA LEU A 96 -18.19 -7.27 -4.72
C LEU A 96 -17.22 -8.12 -3.88
N PRO A 97 -17.37 -9.46 -3.85
CA PRO A 97 -16.67 -10.30 -2.90
C PRO A 97 -15.15 -10.32 -3.08
N LYS A 98 -14.65 -9.94 -4.26
CA LYS A 98 -13.22 -9.85 -4.56
C LYS A 98 -12.59 -8.53 -4.11
N TRP A 99 -13.38 -7.46 -4.04
CA TRP A 99 -12.88 -6.09 -3.95
C TRP A 99 -13.26 -5.41 -2.64
N ASP A 100 -14.32 -5.87 -1.99
CA ASP A 100 -14.86 -5.31 -0.75
C ASP A 100 -14.80 -6.38 0.34
N ILE A 101 -13.88 -6.18 1.28
CA ILE A 101 -13.55 -7.11 2.35
C ILE A 101 -13.49 -6.36 3.68
N LEU A 102 -14.34 -6.73 4.62
CA LEU A 102 -14.29 -6.27 6.00
C LEU A 102 -13.57 -7.30 6.88
N ILE A 103 -12.70 -6.82 7.76
CA ILE A 103 -12.00 -7.65 8.75
C ILE A 103 -12.26 -7.03 10.12
N ARG A 104 -12.83 -7.81 11.03
CA ARG A 104 -13.06 -7.40 12.42
C ARG A 104 -11.96 -7.94 13.34
N PRO A 105 -11.60 -7.21 14.41
CA PRO A 105 -10.75 -7.74 15.46
C PRO A 105 -11.37 -9.00 16.07
N ALA A 106 -10.53 -9.93 16.51
CA ALA A 106 -10.93 -11.13 17.23
C ALA A 106 -11.47 -10.82 18.63
#